data_AF-A0A962C4Z7-F1
#
_entry.id   AF-A0A962C4Z7-F1
#
_cell.length_a   1.000
_cell.length_b   1.000
_cell.length_c   1.000
_cell.angle_alpha   90.00
_cell.angle_beta   90.00
_cell.angle_gamma   90.00
#
_symmetry.space_group_name_H-M   'P 1'
#
loop_
_entity.id
_entity.type
_entity.pdbx_description
1 polymer ?
#
loop_
_entity_poly.entity_id
_entity_poly.type
_entity_poly.pdbx_seq_one_letter_code
_entity_poly.pdbx_strand_id
1 'polypeptide(L)'
;MNCLEFRRRLGSEPACSSEDFVAHRSECAHCAAAHARAEEFESRIRAAFNVAVPANLADRILLAQTTEARHGGRGRRRGFAALVLAAAASIVLAVVAVNRPRSGVPELAAMVVDHLQEHVVGA
;
A
#
# COMPACT_ATOMS: atom_id res chain seq x y z
N MET A 1 -26.05 46.85 7.11
CA MET A 1 -25.87 45.73 8.08
C MET A 1 -25.24 46.20 9.40
N ASN A 2 -25.28 45.40 10.47
CA ASN A 2 -24.58 45.71 11.75
C ASN A 2 -23.17 45.08 11.81
N CYS A 3 -22.35 45.50 12.78
CA CYS A 3 -20.95 45.03 12.91
C CYS A 3 -20.83 43.52 13.13
N LEU A 4 -21.74 42.89 13.89
CA LEU A 4 -21.65 41.46 14.18
C LEU A 4 -21.98 40.63 12.94
N GLU A 5 -23.02 41.01 12.20
CA GLU A 5 -23.38 40.42 10.91
C GLU A 5 -22.24 40.56 9.89
N PHE A 6 -21.62 41.75 9.82
CA PHE A 6 -20.44 41.97 8.99
C PHE A 6 -19.31 41.01 9.37
N ARG A 7 -18.99 40.88 10.66
CA ARG A 7 -17.89 40.03 11.14
C ARG A 7 -18.17 38.55 10.91
N ARG A 8 -19.43 38.13 11.08
CA ARG A 8 -19.88 36.77 10.76
C ARG A 8 -19.71 36.48 9.27
N ARG A 9 -20.16 37.40 8.42
CA ARG A 9 -20.07 37.25 6.97
C ARG A 9 -18.63 37.29 6.47
N LEU A 10 -17.80 38.18 7.01
CA LEU A 10 -16.36 38.24 6.72
C LEU A 10 -15.66 36.92 7.04
N GLY A 11 -16.07 36.21 8.10
CA GLY A 11 -15.49 34.94 8.49
C GLY A 11 -15.89 33.76 7.59
N SER A 12 -17.04 33.83 6.91
CA SER A 12 -17.49 32.80 5.97
C SER A 12 -17.15 33.10 4.52
N GLU A 13 -17.21 34.38 4.14
CA GLU A 13 -17.05 34.87 2.76
C GLU A 13 -16.27 36.19 2.80
N PRO A 14 -14.92 36.15 2.86
CA PRO A 14 -14.10 37.35 3.00
C PRO A 14 -14.18 38.26 1.75
N ALA A 15 -14.36 37.68 0.57
CA ALA A 15 -14.50 38.39 -0.70
C ALA A 15 -15.94 38.85 -1.00
N CYS A 16 -16.81 38.97 0.02
CA CYS A 16 -18.21 39.36 -0.18
C CYS A 16 -18.32 40.76 -0.78
N SER A 17 -19.10 40.89 -1.85
CA SER A 17 -19.30 42.16 -2.58
C SER A 17 -20.74 42.69 -2.47
N SER A 18 -21.51 42.23 -1.48
CA SER A 18 -22.88 42.73 -1.30
C SER A 18 -22.88 44.21 -0.92
N GLU A 19 -23.86 44.97 -1.40
CA GLU A 19 -23.95 46.43 -1.20
C GLU A 19 -23.90 46.80 0.28
N ASP A 20 -24.67 46.11 1.12
CA ASP A 20 -24.68 46.32 2.58
C ASP A 20 -23.31 46.10 3.22
N PHE A 21 -22.53 45.13 2.73
CA PHE A 21 -21.21 44.79 3.27
C PHE A 21 -20.19 45.86 2.88
N VAL A 22 -20.21 46.29 1.61
CA VAL A 22 -19.35 47.36 1.11
C VAL A 22 -19.67 48.69 1.80
N ALA A 23 -20.94 49.03 1.95
CA ALA A 23 -21.39 50.22 2.65
C ALA A 23 -20.91 50.22 4.10
N HIS A 24 -21.18 49.14 4.86
CA HIS A 24 -20.76 49.04 6.25
C HIS A 24 -19.23 49.10 6.42
N ARG A 25 -18.48 48.50 5.50
CA ARG A 25 -17.01 48.59 5.47
C ARG A 25 -16.54 50.04 5.33
N SER A 26 -17.22 50.86 4.54
CA SER A 26 -16.86 52.28 4.39
C SER A 26 -17.24 53.14 5.60
N GLU A 27 -18.28 52.74 6.34
CA GLU A 27 -18.80 53.52 7.47
C GLU A 27 -18.08 53.21 8.80
N CYS A 28 -17.54 52.00 8.96
CA CYS A 28 -16.96 51.53 10.22
C CYS A 28 -15.45 51.20 10.10
N ALA A 29 -14.60 52.03 10.72
CA ALA A 29 -13.15 51.88 10.69
C ALA A 29 -12.65 50.53 11.26
N HIS A 30 -13.27 50.02 12.32
CA HIS A 30 -12.90 48.72 12.91
C HIS A 30 -13.22 47.55 11.97
N CYS A 31 -14.37 47.58 11.30
CA CYS A 31 -14.76 46.57 10.32
C CYS A 31 -13.89 46.66 9.05
N ALA A 32 -13.51 47.87 8.62
CA ALA A 32 -12.54 48.06 7.55
C ALA A 32 -11.18 47.45 7.88
N ALA A 33 -10.62 47.70 9.06
CA ALA A 33 -9.35 47.13 9.50
C ALA A 33 -9.43 45.60 9.65
N ALA A 34 -10.58 45.06 10.08
CA ALA A 34 -10.84 43.63 10.08
C ALA A 34 -10.81 43.02 8.68
N HIS A 35 -11.48 43.66 7.72
CA HIS A 35 -11.50 43.21 6.33
C HIS A 35 -10.10 43.27 5.70
N ALA A 36 -9.33 44.33 5.94
CA ALA A 36 -7.97 44.45 5.41
C ALA A 36 -7.07 43.30 5.86
N ARG A 37 -7.15 42.89 7.13
CA ARG A 37 -6.43 41.71 7.65
C ARG A 37 -6.89 40.40 7.03
N ALA A 38 -8.18 40.25 6.75
CA ALA A 38 -8.70 39.08 6.05
C ALA A 38 -8.17 39.00 4.62
N GLU A 39 -8.19 40.11 3.88
CA GLU A 39 -7.63 40.19 2.52
C GLU A 39 -6.12 39.88 2.48
N GLU A 40 -5.35 40.39 3.45
CA GLU A 40 -3.93 40.06 3.58
C GLU A 40 -3.71 38.56 3.83
N PHE A 41 -4.55 37.93 4.65
CA PHE A 41 -4.51 36.50 4.88
C PHE A 41 -4.84 35.69 3.61
N GLU A 42 -5.91 36.05 2.90
CA GLU A 42 -6.30 35.42 1.63
C GLU A 42 -5.21 35.57 0.57
N SER A 43 -4.57 36.73 0.49
CA SER A 43 -3.43 36.98 -0.40
C SER A 43 -2.26 36.04 -0.11
N ARG A 44 -1.90 35.87 1.17
CA ARG A 44 -0.84 34.93 1.58
C ARG A 44 -1.17 33.49 1.25
N ILE A 45 -2.42 33.07 1.44
CA ILE A 45 -2.89 31.74 1.05
C ILE A 45 -2.74 31.55 -0.46
N ARG A 46 -3.22 32.51 -1.26
CA ARG A 46 -3.14 32.45 -2.72
C ARG A 46 -1.69 32.36 -3.20
N ALA A 47 -0.79 33.12 -2.58
CA ALA A 47 0.64 33.05 -2.87
C ALA A 47 1.23 31.67 -2.53
N ALA A 48 0.85 31.09 -1.39
CA ALA A 48 1.30 29.76 -0.97
C ALA A 48 0.84 28.65 -1.92
N PHE A 49 -0.35 28.77 -2.51
CA PHE A 49 -0.86 27.83 -3.50
C PHE A 49 -0.26 28.01 -4.90
N ASN A 50 0.39 29.14 -5.18
CA ASN A 50 1.01 29.40 -6.48
C ASN A 50 2.35 28.68 -6.64
N VAL A 51 2.34 27.36 -6.45
CA VAL A 51 3.50 26.49 -6.59
C VAL A 51 3.63 26.08 -8.05
N ALA A 52 4.81 26.34 -8.63
CA ALA A 52 5.11 25.91 -9.99
C ALA A 52 5.08 24.38 -10.10
N VAL A 53 4.45 23.87 -11.16
CA VAL A 53 4.47 22.45 -11.46
C VAL A 53 5.91 22.04 -11.80
N PRO A 54 6.49 21.02 -11.12
CA PRO A 54 7.83 20.54 -11.44
C PRO A 54 7.94 20.10 -12.90
N ALA A 55 9.10 20.35 -13.51
CA ALA A 55 9.37 19.90 -14.87
C ALA A 55 9.16 18.39 -15.01
N ASN A 56 8.55 17.98 -16.12
CA ASN A 56 8.31 16.58 -16.48
C ASN A 56 7.46 15.79 -15.46
N LEU A 57 6.64 16.45 -14.64
CA LEU A 57 5.77 15.76 -13.67
C LEU A 57 4.83 14.76 -14.35
N ALA A 58 4.24 15.14 -15.48
CA ALA A 58 3.35 14.27 -16.25
C ALA A 58 4.05 12.99 -16.69
N ASP A 59 5.25 13.10 -17.28
CA ASP A 59 6.04 11.95 -17.72
C ASP A 59 6.44 11.04 -16.55
N ARG A 60 6.80 11.64 -15.41
CA ARG A 60 7.12 10.89 -14.18
C ARG A 60 5.92 10.11 -13.66
N ILE A 61 4.72 10.70 -13.69
CA ILE A 61 3.47 10.02 -13.29
C ILE A 61 3.17 8.87 -14.25
N LEU A 62 3.23 9.10 -15.56
CA LEU A 62 3.00 8.06 -16.58
C LEU A 62 4.01 6.90 -16.45
N LEU A 63 5.28 7.23 -16.20
CA LEU A 63 6.32 6.23 -15.97
C LEU A 63 6.05 5.43 -14.68
N ALA A 64 5.68 6.09 -13.58
CA ALA A 64 5.35 5.42 -12.32
C ALA A 64 4.15 4.46 -12.50
N GLN A 65 3.07 4.92 -13.12
CA GLN A 65 1.89 4.10 -13.38
C GLN A 65 2.20 2.88 -14.26
N THR A 66 2.98 3.07 -15.33
CA THR A 66 3.35 1.97 -16.23
C THR A 66 4.34 1.00 -15.59
N THR A 67 5.25 1.47 -14.72
CA THR A 67 6.21 0.61 -14.02
C THR A 67 5.57 -0.17 -12.86
N GLU A 68 4.69 0.44 -12.08
CA GLU A 68 3.92 -0.24 -11.02
C GLU A 68 3.03 -1.34 -11.61
N ALA A 69 2.31 -1.05 -12.70
CA ALA A 69 1.52 -2.05 -13.42
C ALA A 69 2.38 -3.24 -13.90
N ARG A 70 3.60 -2.96 -14.36
CA ARG A 70 4.58 -3.98 -14.79
C ARG A 70 5.17 -4.78 -13.62
N HIS A 71 5.33 -4.18 -12.44
CA HIS A 71 5.89 -4.84 -11.25
C HIS A 71 4.85 -5.73 -10.56
N GLY A 72 3.60 -5.25 -10.39
CA GLY A 72 2.50 -6.05 -9.82
C GLY A 72 2.22 -7.32 -10.62
N GLY A 73 2.27 -7.24 -11.95
CA GLY A 73 2.10 -8.40 -12.83
C GLY A 73 3.25 -9.43 -12.75
N ARG A 74 4.50 -8.97 -12.61
CA ARG A 74 5.68 -9.85 -12.52
C ARG A 74 5.78 -10.56 -11.17
N GLY A 75 5.48 -9.89 -10.06
CA GLY A 75 5.47 -10.48 -8.73
C GLY A 75 4.47 -11.63 -8.61
N ARG A 76 3.22 -11.40 -9.07
CA ARG A 76 2.16 -12.41 -9.03
C ARG A 76 2.47 -13.63 -9.91
N ARG A 77 3.01 -13.42 -11.12
CA ARG A 77 3.42 -14.51 -12.02
C ARG A 77 4.57 -15.34 -11.44
N ARG A 78 5.56 -14.71 -10.82
CA ARG A 78 6.68 -15.41 -10.16
C ARG A 78 6.22 -16.22 -8.95
N GLY A 79 5.35 -15.66 -8.11
CA GLY A 79 4.78 -16.40 -6.98
C GLY A 79 3.95 -17.61 -7.42
N PHE A 80 3.12 -17.45 -8.45
CA PHE A 80 2.35 -18.57 -9.01
C PHE A 80 3.26 -19.64 -9.64
N ALA A 81 4.28 -19.25 -10.41
CA ALA A 81 5.22 -20.19 -10.98
C ALA A 81 6.00 -20.98 -9.91
N ALA A 82 6.40 -20.32 -8.82
CA ALA A 82 7.05 -20.98 -7.70
C ALA A 82 6.12 -22.00 -7.00
N LEU A 83 4.84 -21.66 -6.82
CA LEU A 83 3.84 -22.58 -6.28
C LEU A 83 3.61 -23.78 -7.19
N VAL A 84 3.51 -23.57 -8.50
CA VAL A 84 3.35 -24.66 -9.49
C VAL A 84 4.57 -25.57 -9.49
N LEU A 85 5.78 -25.01 -9.44
CA LEU A 85 7.02 -25.79 -9.35
C LEU A 85 7.09 -26.59 -8.05
N ALA A 86 6.73 -25.99 -6.91
CA ALA A 86 6.67 -26.69 -5.63
C ALA A 86 5.65 -27.85 -5.65
N ALA A 87 4.47 -27.62 -6.24
CA ALA A 87 3.46 -28.66 -6.42
C ALA A 87 3.98 -29.79 -7.30
N ALA A 88 4.59 -29.49 -8.45
CA ALA A 88 5.18 -30.50 -9.33
C ALA A 88 6.29 -31.30 -8.62
N ALA A 89 7.19 -30.64 -7.89
CA ALA A 89 8.24 -31.29 -7.12
C ALA A 89 7.68 -32.22 -6.03
N SER A 90 6.60 -31.80 -5.35
CA SER A 90 5.93 -32.62 -4.34
C SER A 90 5.30 -33.89 -4.93
N ILE A 91 4.72 -33.80 -6.12
CA ILE A 91 4.17 -34.97 -6.85
C ILE A 91 5.30 -35.94 -7.20
N VAL A 92 6.41 -35.45 -7.73
CA VAL A 92 7.58 -36.30 -8.07
C VAL A 92 8.12 -36.99 -6.81
N LEU A 93 8.27 -36.26 -5.70
CA LEU A 93 8.71 -36.83 -4.43
C LEU A 93 7.75 -37.91 -3.92
N ALA A 94 6.43 -37.68 -4.00
CA ALA A 94 5.42 -38.65 -3.61
C ALA A 94 5.49 -39.92 -4.47
N VAL A 95 5.62 -39.77 -5.80
CA VAL A 95 5.76 -40.90 -6.73
C VAL A 95 7.02 -41.71 -6.42
N VAL A 96 8.14 -41.05 -6.16
CA VAL A 96 9.40 -41.73 -5.78
C VAL A 96 9.26 -42.45 -4.43
N ALA A 97 8.61 -41.82 -3.45
CA ALA A 97 8.40 -42.41 -2.13
C ALA A 97 7.50 -43.65 -2.20
N VAL A 98 6.43 -43.63 -3.00
CA VAL A 98 5.51 -44.75 -3.19
C VAL A 98 6.15 -45.90 -3.98
N ASN A 99 6.97 -45.59 -4.99
CA ASN A 99 7.65 -46.59 -5.81
C ASN A 99 8.98 -47.10 -5.22
N ARG A 100 9.37 -46.64 -4.02
CA ARG A 100 10.53 -47.25 -3.36
C ARG A 100 10.21 -48.71 -3.05
N PRO A 101 11.04 -49.66 -3.54
CA PRO A 101 10.88 -51.04 -3.13
C PRO A 101 10.99 -51.09 -1.61
N ARG A 102 10.00 -51.72 -0.96
CA ARG A 102 10.13 -52.09 0.45
C ARG A 102 11.36 -52.99 0.52
N SER A 103 12.48 -52.47 1.00
CA SER A 103 13.61 -53.31 1.37
C SER A 103 13.10 -54.22 2.47
N GLY A 104 12.75 -55.44 2.10
CA GLY A 104 12.57 -56.52 3.06
C GLY A 104 13.81 -56.60 3.92
N VAL A 105 13.62 -56.96 5.19
CA VAL A 105 14.66 -57.12 6.20
C VAL A 105 15.91 -57.71 5.55
N PRO A 106 17.10 -57.09 5.67
CA PRO A 106 18.29 -57.56 4.98
C PRO A 106 18.53 -59.03 5.32
N GLU A 107 18.81 -59.83 4.30
CA GLU A 107 19.01 -61.28 4.36
C GLU A 107 20.00 -61.70 5.47
N LEU A 108 20.98 -60.83 5.79
CA LEU A 108 21.88 -61.02 6.94
C LEU A 108 21.18 -61.04 8.29
N ALA A 109 20.19 -60.18 8.54
CA ALA A 109 19.46 -60.17 9.81
C ALA A 109 18.61 -61.44 9.96
N ALA A 110 18.01 -61.92 8.87
CA ALA A 110 17.29 -63.20 8.87
C ALA A 110 18.26 -64.37 9.09
N MET A 111 19.43 -64.37 8.44
CA MET A 111 20.45 -65.40 8.58
C MET A 111 21.08 -65.44 9.99
N VAL A 112 21.27 -64.29 10.63
CA VAL A 112 21.76 -64.23 12.03
C VAL A 112 20.72 -64.73 13.02
N VAL A 113 19.43 -64.45 12.80
CA VAL A 113 18.35 -64.97 13.65
C VAL A 113 18.22 -66.48 13.52
N ASP A 114 18.31 -67.00 12.29
CA ASP A 114 18.28 -68.44 12.01
C ASP A 114 19.47 -69.15 12.69
N HIS A 115 20.67 -68.60 12.57
CA HIS A 115 21.87 -69.14 13.22
C HIS A 115 21.80 -69.10 14.74
N LEU A 116 21.21 -68.05 15.34
CA LEU A 116 20.99 -67.99 16.79
C LEU A 116 19.94 -69.01 17.27
N GLN A 117 18.90 -69.29 16.48
CA GLN A 117 17.92 -70.32 16.84
C GLN A 117 18.49 -71.74 16.78
N GLU A 118 19.34 -72.02 15.80
CA GLU A 118 20.01 -73.33 15.67
C GLU A 118 20.93 -73.62 16.87
N HIS A 119 21.58 -72.59 17.43
CA HIS A 119 22.48 -72.74 18.59
C HIS A 119 21.81 -72.67 19.96
N VAL A 120 20.60 -72.11 20.10
CA VAL A 120 19.90 -71.97 21.40
C VAL A 120 18.95 -73.14 21.70
N VAL A 121 18.46 -73.86 20.69
CA VAL A 121 17.53 -74.99 20.88
C VAL A 121 18.26 -76.35 20.96
N GLY A 122 19.57 -76.39 20.66
CA GLY A 122 20.41 -77.58 20.71
C GLY A 122 21.17 -77.83 22.03
N ALA A 123 20.87 -77.09 23.10
CA ALA A 123 21.47 -77.25 24.43
C ALA A 123 20.48 -77.85 25.45
#